data_AF-K9D870-F1
#
_entry.id   AF-K9D870-F1
#
_cell.length_a   1.000
_cell.length_b   1.000
_cell.length_c   1.000
_cell.angle_alpha   90.00
_cell.angle_beta   90.00
_cell.angle_gamma   90.00
#
_symmetry.space_group_name_H-M   'P 1'
#
loop_
_entity.id
_entity.type
_entity.pdbx_description
1 polymer ?
#
loop_
_entity_poly.entity_id
_entity_poly.type
_entity_poly.pdbx_seq_one_letter_code
_entity_poly.pdbx_strand_id
1 'polypeptide(L)'
;MLDLKSEENIEFLNFLNEEKVITDDNISFPSSGDSQAINVEGKVSNQQFILDINRKSLLVSRITYQNRIPQSLILLRLDIDTKPHRNPNGEIINGTHLHIFDKNNNSGSWAFELTDSRLNTYFKYFNFEQFLKIESKDVKKFFPLFCQLNNITNYLNIDYTLFS
;
A
#
# COMPACT_ATOMS: atom_id res chain seq x y z
N MET A 1 -4.42 9.18 -19.35
CA MET A 1 -3.76 8.02 -18.71
C MET A 1 -3.03 8.54 -17.49
N LEU A 2 -2.99 7.81 -16.37
CA LEU A 2 -2.28 8.27 -15.18
C LEU A 2 -0.80 8.49 -15.52
N ASP A 3 -0.31 9.70 -15.29
CA ASP A 3 1.12 10.03 -15.40
C ASP A 3 1.63 10.46 -14.03
N LEU A 4 2.26 9.52 -13.31
CA LEU A 4 2.84 9.80 -11.99
C LEU A 4 4.02 10.76 -12.03
N LYS A 5 4.59 11.02 -13.21
CA LYS A 5 5.75 11.92 -13.38
C LYS A 5 5.35 13.32 -13.82
N SER A 6 4.06 13.61 -13.91
CA SER A 6 3.58 14.96 -14.15
C SER A 6 4.04 15.91 -13.04
N GLU A 7 4.19 17.20 -13.38
CA GLU A 7 4.55 18.24 -12.39
C GLU A 7 3.56 18.28 -11.22
N GLU A 8 2.29 17.95 -11.49
CA GLU A 8 1.23 17.84 -10.49
C GLU A 8 1.51 16.73 -9.47
N ASN A 9 2.09 15.61 -9.88
CA ASN A 9 2.27 14.40 -9.09
C ASN A 9 3.65 14.30 -8.42
N ILE A 10 4.58 15.19 -8.76
CA ILE A 10 6.00 15.07 -8.37
C ILE A 10 6.21 15.05 -6.85
N GLU A 11 5.42 15.83 -6.10
CA GLU A 11 5.50 15.87 -4.63
C GLU A 11 5.11 14.52 -4.01
N PHE A 12 4.00 13.93 -4.46
CA PHE A 12 3.56 12.62 -3.99
C PHE A 12 4.49 11.49 -4.43
N LEU A 13 5.10 11.63 -5.61
CA LEU A 13 6.16 10.73 -6.05
C LEU A 13 7.40 10.82 -5.14
N ASN A 14 7.77 12.04 -4.70
CA ASN A 14 8.85 12.23 -3.74
C ASN A 14 8.50 11.63 -2.37
N PHE A 15 7.29 11.86 -1.85
CA PHE A 15 6.82 11.22 -0.64
C PHE A 15 6.79 9.70 -0.76
N LEU A 16 6.42 9.14 -1.91
CA LEU A 16 6.43 7.71 -2.11
C LEU A 16 7.86 7.14 -2.05
N ASN A 17 8.82 7.80 -2.70
CA ASN A 17 10.20 7.33 -2.83
C ASN A 17 11.09 7.63 -1.62
N GLU A 18 10.76 8.62 -0.78
CA GLU A 18 11.58 8.92 0.39
C GLU A 18 11.59 7.78 1.40
N GLU A 19 12.68 7.66 2.14
CA GLU A 19 12.77 6.74 3.27
C GLU A 19 11.76 7.16 4.35
N LYS A 20 11.08 6.17 4.92
CA LYS A 20 10.11 6.35 5.99
C LYS A 20 10.42 5.44 7.17
N VAL A 21 9.99 5.85 8.35
CA VAL A 21 10.08 5.06 9.57
C VAL A 21 8.74 5.03 10.28
N ILE A 22 8.38 3.87 10.80
CA ILE A 22 7.27 3.72 11.72
C ILE A 22 7.65 4.34 13.07
N THR A 23 6.73 5.10 13.66
CA THR A 23 6.95 5.84 14.90
C THR A 23 6.17 5.28 16.10
N ASP A 24 5.26 4.34 15.86
CA ASP A 24 4.54 3.66 16.95
C ASP A 24 5.42 2.61 17.64
N ASP A 25 5.43 2.64 18.96
CA ASP A 25 6.20 1.69 19.79
C ASP A 25 5.56 0.30 19.87
N ASN A 26 4.24 0.21 19.70
CA ASN A 26 3.48 -1.04 19.84
C ASN A 26 2.52 -1.20 18.66
N ILE A 27 2.76 -2.21 17.84
CA ILE A 27 1.97 -2.50 16.65
C ILE A 27 1.52 -3.95 16.72
N SER A 28 0.21 -4.15 16.63
CA SER A 28 -0.39 -5.47 16.48
C SER A 28 -1.00 -5.61 15.11
N PHE A 29 -0.90 -6.81 14.54
CA PHE A 29 -1.64 -7.12 13.33
C PHE A 29 -3.12 -7.32 13.66
N PRO A 30 -4.05 -6.69 12.94
CA PRO A 30 -5.46 -6.78 13.28
C PRO A 30 -5.98 -8.21 13.14
N SER A 31 -6.94 -8.54 14.01
CA SER A 31 -7.77 -9.74 13.87
C SER A 31 -8.76 -9.61 12.71
N SER A 32 -9.39 -10.71 12.32
CA SER A 32 -10.49 -10.66 11.36
C SER A 32 -11.63 -9.77 11.91
N GLY A 33 -12.17 -8.89 11.07
CA GLY A 33 -13.18 -7.90 11.48
C GLY A 33 -12.61 -6.56 11.97
N ASP A 34 -11.29 -6.45 12.15
CA ASP A 34 -10.66 -5.28 12.77
C ASP A 34 -9.72 -4.53 11.81
N SER A 35 -9.16 -3.41 12.29
CA SER A 35 -8.18 -2.60 11.57
C SER A 35 -7.13 -1.99 12.50
N GLN A 36 -5.91 -1.84 11.99
CA GLN A 36 -4.82 -1.13 12.65
C GLN A 36 -4.44 0.09 11.82
N ALA A 37 -4.21 1.23 12.47
CA ALA A 37 -3.54 2.39 11.88
C ALA A 37 -2.17 2.54 12.53
N ILE A 38 -1.12 2.74 11.72
CA ILE A 38 0.26 2.84 12.18
C ILE A 38 0.81 4.20 11.75
N ASN A 39 1.39 4.95 12.68
CA ASN A 39 2.03 6.22 12.38
C ASN A 39 3.40 6.00 11.72
N VAL A 40 3.64 6.76 10.65
CA VAL A 40 4.86 6.68 9.83
C VAL A 40 5.33 8.10 9.51
N GLU A 41 6.64 8.32 9.53
CA GLU A 41 7.26 9.62 9.26
C GLU A 41 8.32 9.52 8.15
N GLY A 42 8.28 10.46 7.21
CA GLY A 42 9.29 10.62 6.18
C GLY A 42 10.60 11.19 6.74
N LYS A 43 11.73 10.56 6.42
CA LYS A 43 13.06 10.95 6.94
C LYS A 43 13.61 12.23 6.33
N VAL A 44 13.11 12.64 5.17
CA VAL A 44 13.57 13.84 4.46
C VAL A 44 12.56 14.97 4.63
N SER A 45 11.29 14.69 4.36
CA SER A 45 10.23 15.71 4.40
C SER A 45 9.72 16.00 5.82
N ASN A 46 9.93 15.09 6.78
CA ASN A 46 9.19 15.03 8.06
C ASN A 46 7.67 14.94 7.89
N GLN A 47 7.20 14.56 6.69
CA GLN A 47 5.79 14.36 6.40
C GLN A 47 5.28 13.17 7.22
N GLN A 48 4.13 13.36 7.84
CA GLN A 48 3.41 12.31 8.56
C GLN A 48 2.54 11.51 7.57
N PHE A 49 2.54 10.20 7.74
CA PHE A 49 1.76 9.24 6.97
C PHE A 49 1.06 8.28 7.93
N ILE A 50 -0.03 7.67 7.45
CA ILE A 50 -0.69 6.57 8.14
C ILE A 50 -0.62 5.33 7.26
N LEU A 51 -0.13 4.25 7.85
CA LEU A 51 -0.16 2.92 7.27
C LEU A 51 -1.34 2.14 7.88
N ASP A 52 -2.44 2.02 7.14
CA ASP A 52 -3.62 1.27 7.55
C ASP A 52 -3.51 -0.21 7.15
N ILE A 53 -3.96 -1.09 8.03
CA ILE A 53 -4.19 -2.53 7.78
C ILE A 53 -5.67 -2.80 8.09
N ASN A 54 -6.45 -3.23 7.10
CA ASN A 54 -7.90 -3.41 7.25
C ASN A 54 -8.33 -4.83 6.90
N ARG A 55 -8.88 -5.55 7.90
CA ARG A 55 -9.37 -6.93 7.80
C ARG A 55 -10.88 -7.04 8.07
N LYS A 56 -11.66 -6.00 7.81
CA LYS A 56 -13.12 -5.94 8.07
C LYS A 56 -13.98 -6.91 7.23
N SER A 57 -13.37 -7.79 6.45
CA SER A 57 -14.07 -8.76 5.60
C SER A 57 -14.27 -10.10 6.32
N LEU A 58 -15.37 -10.79 5.98
CA LEU A 58 -15.62 -12.16 6.44
C LEU A 58 -14.71 -13.20 5.77
N LEU A 59 -14.15 -12.88 4.59
CA LEU A 59 -13.17 -13.74 3.92
C LEU A 59 -11.79 -13.58 4.56
N VAL A 60 -11.20 -14.68 5.04
CA VAL A 60 -9.92 -14.71 5.77
C VAL A 60 -8.78 -14.07 4.96
N SER A 61 -8.77 -14.29 3.65
CA SER A 61 -7.75 -13.78 2.72
C SER A 61 -7.95 -12.32 2.31
N ARG A 62 -9.15 -11.75 2.52
CA ARG A 62 -9.42 -10.37 2.11
C ARG A 62 -8.85 -9.39 3.11
N ILE A 63 -7.95 -8.55 2.63
CA ILE A 63 -7.29 -7.52 3.42
C ILE A 63 -6.92 -6.34 2.51
N THR A 64 -6.89 -5.14 3.09
CA THR A 64 -6.38 -3.94 2.45
C THR A 64 -5.22 -3.40 3.27
N TYR A 65 -4.11 -3.12 2.60
CA TYR A 65 -3.00 -2.32 3.14
C TYR A 65 -3.01 -0.96 2.45
N GLN A 66 -2.84 0.12 3.20
CA GLN A 66 -2.92 1.46 2.63
C GLN A 66 -1.89 2.39 3.28
N ASN A 67 -1.12 3.11 2.47
CA ASN A 67 -0.32 4.23 2.91
C ASN A 67 -0.98 5.52 2.42
N ARG A 68 -1.24 6.46 3.34
CA ARG A 68 -1.90 7.73 3.03
C ARG A 68 -1.32 8.89 3.82
N ILE A 69 -1.46 10.08 3.25
CA ILE A 69 -1.31 11.34 3.99
C ILE A 69 -2.57 11.50 4.86
N PRO A 70 -2.44 11.82 6.17
CA PRO A 70 -3.58 12.02 7.07
C PRO A 70 -4.65 12.94 6.46
N GLN A 71 -5.91 12.48 6.47
CA GLN A 71 -7.10 13.21 6.00
C GLN A 71 -7.03 13.76 4.55
N SER A 72 -6.05 13.35 3.74
CA SER A 72 -5.77 14.00 2.45
C SER A 72 -5.86 13.05 1.27
N LEU A 73 -4.89 12.15 1.12
CA LEU A 73 -4.66 11.42 -0.13
C LEU A 73 -4.07 10.03 0.12
N ILE A 74 -4.61 9.04 -0.58
CA ILE A 74 -4.04 7.70 -0.65
C ILE A 74 -2.80 7.74 -1.55
N LEU A 75 -1.63 7.43 -0.99
CA LEU A 75 -0.39 7.29 -1.75
C LEU A 75 -0.34 5.95 -2.46
N LEU A 76 -0.57 4.87 -1.71
CA LEU A 76 -0.67 3.51 -2.22
C LEU A 76 -1.72 2.72 -1.46
N ARG A 77 -2.41 1.83 -2.15
CA ARG A 77 -3.30 0.83 -1.52
C ARG A 77 -3.14 -0.51 -2.21
N LEU A 78 -2.79 -1.54 -1.45
CA LEU A 78 -2.80 -2.92 -1.91
C LEU A 78 -4.06 -3.61 -1.42
N ASP A 79 -4.87 -4.08 -2.36
CA ASP A 79 -6.08 -4.84 -2.09
C ASP A 79 -5.89 -6.30 -2.44
N ILE A 80 -6.23 -7.22 -1.53
CA ILE A 80 -6.06 -8.67 -1.69
C ILE A 80 -7.42 -9.35 -1.62
N ASP A 81 -7.71 -10.24 -2.57
CA ASP A 81 -8.98 -10.98 -2.69
C ASP A 81 -10.24 -10.07 -2.59
N THR A 82 -10.14 -8.85 -3.10
CA THR A 82 -11.23 -7.88 -3.15
C THR A 82 -12.09 -8.03 -4.41
N LYS A 83 -13.15 -7.23 -4.51
CA LYS A 83 -13.99 -7.20 -5.71
C LYS A 83 -13.20 -6.56 -6.87
N PRO A 84 -13.52 -6.89 -8.12
CA PRO A 84 -12.96 -6.18 -9.26
C PRO A 84 -13.12 -4.67 -9.15
N HIS A 85 -12.07 -3.94 -9.48
CA HIS A 85 -12.05 -2.48 -9.50
C HIS A 85 -12.23 -1.97 -10.92
N ARG A 86 -13.01 -0.90 -11.10
CA ARG A 86 -13.18 -0.24 -12.40
C ARG A 86 -12.42 1.08 -12.38
N ASN A 87 -11.39 1.18 -13.22
CA ASN A 87 -10.63 2.40 -13.42
C ASN A 87 -11.47 3.49 -14.12
N PRO A 88 -11.08 4.78 -14.01
CA PRO A 88 -11.80 5.89 -14.65
C PRO A 88 -11.92 5.79 -16.17
N ASN A 89 -10.96 5.13 -16.84
CA ASN A 89 -11.02 4.83 -18.28
C ASN A 89 -11.94 3.65 -18.64
N GLY A 90 -12.57 3.00 -17.65
CA GLY A 90 -13.46 1.86 -17.81
C GLY A 90 -12.77 0.49 -17.80
N GLU A 91 -11.45 0.43 -17.70
CA GLU A 91 -10.69 -0.82 -17.52
C GLU A 91 -11.09 -1.50 -16.21
N ILE A 92 -11.21 -2.84 -16.22
CA ILE A 92 -11.56 -3.63 -15.04
C ILE A 92 -10.33 -4.39 -14.58
N ILE A 93 -9.94 -4.16 -13.33
CA ILE A 93 -8.81 -4.79 -12.66
C ILE A 93 -9.36 -5.85 -11.71
N ASN A 94 -8.90 -7.09 -11.84
CA ASN A 94 -9.40 -8.22 -11.07
C ASN A 94 -8.41 -8.65 -9.99
N GLY A 95 -8.91 -9.42 -9.02
CA GLY A 95 -8.07 -10.08 -8.01
C GLY A 95 -7.27 -9.09 -7.16
N THR A 96 -6.04 -9.47 -6.79
CA THR A 96 -5.12 -8.63 -6.03
C THR A 96 -4.55 -7.52 -6.90
N HIS A 97 -4.70 -6.27 -6.47
CA HIS A 97 -4.28 -5.10 -7.25
C HIS A 97 -3.76 -3.95 -6.40
N LEU A 98 -2.96 -3.10 -7.03
CA LEU A 98 -2.35 -1.93 -6.40
C LEU A 98 -3.00 -0.65 -6.92
N HIS A 99 -3.56 0.15 -6.03
CA HIS A 99 -3.91 1.53 -6.31
C HIS A 99 -2.72 2.44 -6.10
N ILE A 100 -2.59 3.44 -6.97
CA ILE A 100 -1.57 4.48 -6.88
C ILE A 100 -2.26 5.85 -6.85
N PHE A 101 -1.65 6.78 -6.13
CA PHE A 101 -2.13 8.16 -6.05
C PHE A 101 -2.38 8.80 -7.40
N ASP A 102 -3.33 9.74 -7.39
CA ASP A 102 -3.62 10.66 -8.47
C ASP A 102 -3.98 11.99 -7.81
N LYS A 103 -3.23 13.07 -8.06
CA LYS A 103 -3.55 14.38 -7.49
C LYS A 103 -4.95 14.88 -7.87
N ASN A 104 -5.45 14.45 -9.03
CA ASN A 104 -6.77 14.83 -9.51
C ASN A 104 -7.88 13.94 -8.89
N ASN A 105 -7.51 12.86 -8.19
CA ASN A 105 -8.41 12.01 -7.44
C ASN A 105 -7.74 11.34 -6.22
N ASN A 106 -7.92 11.98 -5.07
CA ASN A 106 -7.32 11.56 -3.80
C ASN A 106 -7.85 10.21 -3.25
N SER A 107 -8.89 9.62 -3.87
CA SER A 107 -9.48 8.36 -3.42
C SER A 107 -8.75 7.10 -3.93
N GLY A 108 -7.64 7.25 -4.65
CA GLY A 108 -6.92 6.14 -5.25
C GLY A 108 -7.74 5.47 -6.36
N SER A 109 -8.28 6.24 -7.30
CA SER A 109 -9.17 5.69 -8.34
C SER A 109 -8.49 4.82 -9.38
N TRP A 110 -7.18 4.90 -9.53
CA TRP A 110 -6.42 4.10 -10.49
C TRP A 110 -5.81 2.89 -9.79
N ALA A 111 -6.10 1.71 -10.31
CA ALA A 111 -5.50 0.45 -9.91
C ALA A 111 -4.83 -0.25 -11.08
N PHE A 112 -3.88 -1.12 -10.74
CA PHE A 112 -3.10 -1.93 -11.66
C PHE A 112 -3.02 -3.35 -11.12
N GLU A 113 -3.11 -4.34 -12.01
CA GLU A 113 -2.73 -5.71 -11.68
C GLU A 113 -1.23 -5.72 -11.29
N LEU A 114 -0.84 -6.61 -10.36
CA LEU A 114 0.55 -6.66 -9.91
C LEU A 114 1.54 -7.08 -11.01
N THR A 115 1.05 -7.70 -12.08
CA THR A 115 1.81 -8.10 -13.28
C THR A 115 1.92 -6.98 -14.33
N ASP A 116 1.28 -5.82 -14.10
CA ASP A 116 1.29 -4.73 -15.06
C ASP A 116 2.69 -4.11 -15.19
N SER A 117 3.26 -4.20 -16.39
CA SER A 117 4.61 -3.68 -16.69
C SER A 117 4.77 -2.18 -16.40
N ARG A 118 3.69 -1.39 -16.40
CA ARG A 118 3.71 0.04 -16.05
C ARG A 118 4.21 0.26 -14.63
N LEU A 119 3.93 -0.65 -13.70
CA LEU A 119 4.41 -0.58 -12.32
C LEU A 119 5.94 -0.51 -12.25
N ASN A 120 6.66 -1.21 -13.13
CA ASN A 120 8.13 -1.18 -13.17
C ASN A 120 8.69 0.19 -13.61
N THR A 121 7.87 1.04 -14.24
CA THR A 121 8.24 2.41 -14.61
C THR A 121 8.32 3.33 -13.38
N TYR A 122 7.56 2.98 -12.34
CA TYR A 122 7.40 3.78 -11.11
C TYR A 122 8.15 3.17 -9.93
N PHE A 123 8.20 1.84 -9.83
CA PHE A 123 8.84 1.08 -8.75
C PHE A 123 10.03 0.27 -9.27
N LYS A 124 11.01 0.95 -9.84
CA LYS A 124 12.14 0.32 -10.56
C LYS A 124 12.91 -0.73 -9.75
N TYR A 125 12.94 -0.59 -8.43
CA TYR A 125 13.71 -1.44 -7.53
C TYR A 125 12.86 -2.46 -6.76
N PHE A 126 11.54 -2.48 -6.99
CA PHE A 126 10.64 -3.42 -6.34
C PHE A 126 10.28 -4.56 -7.30
N ASN A 127 10.34 -5.81 -6.82
CA ASN A 127 9.96 -6.98 -7.61
C ASN A 127 8.56 -7.46 -7.21
N PHE A 128 7.56 -7.17 -8.04
CA PHE A 128 6.15 -7.53 -7.80
C PHE A 128 5.88 -9.05 -7.82
N GLU A 129 6.75 -9.86 -8.44
CA GLU A 129 6.64 -11.33 -8.40
C GLU A 129 6.68 -11.88 -6.97
N GLN A 130 7.24 -11.12 -6.01
CA GLN A 130 7.25 -11.52 -4.61
C GLN A 130 5.83 -11.60 -4.03
N PHE A 131 4.91 -10.72 -4.45
CA PHE A 131 3.51 -10.79 -4.02
C PHE A 131 2.78 -12.00 -4.60
N LEU A 132 3.09 -12.36 -5.84
CA LEU A 132 2.45 -13.48 -6.54
C LEU A 132 2.81 -14.85 -5.95
N LYS A 133 3.93 -14.91 -5.20
CA LYS A 133 4.39 -16.12 -4.49
C LYS A 133 3.72 -16.33 -3.14
N ILE A 134 2.92 -15.38 -2.66
CA ILE A 134 2.25 -15.48 -1.37
C ILE A 134 0.85 -16.07 -1.58
N GLU A 135 0.52 -17.13 -0.85
CA GLU A 135 -0.85 -17.64 -0.80
C GLU A 135 -1.77 -16.57 -0.20
N SER A 136 -2.93 -16.28 -0.82
CA SER A 136 -3.76 -15.14 -0.41
C SER A 136 -4.25 -15.20 1.06
N LYS A 137 -4.39 -16.39 1.63
CA LYS A 137 -4.70 -16.60 3.06
C LYS A 137 -3.58 -16.18 4.02
N ASP A 138 -2.33 -16.14 3.54
CA ASP A 138 -1.15 -15.75 4.33
C ASP A 138 -1.02 -14.22 4.38
N VAL A 139 -2.12 -13.55 4.73
CA VAL A 139 -2.26 -12.09 4.66
C VAL A 139 -1.11 -11.34 5.32
N LYS A 140 -0.56 -11.87 6.42
CA LYS A 140 0.55 -11.31 7.19
C LYS A 140 1.85 -11.19 6.37
N LYS A 141 2.09 -12.10 5.42
CA LYS A 141 3.31 -12.10 4.57
C LYS A 141 3.33 -10.94 3.57
N PHE A 142 2.17 -10.35 3.25
CA PHE A 142 2.09 -9.18 2.38
C PHE A 142 2.59 -7.89 3.06
N PHE A 143 2.50 -7.81 4.39
CA PHE A 143 2.82 -6.59 5.13
C PHE A 143 4.29 -6.15 4.98
N PRO A 144 5.30 -7.03 5.17
CA PRO A 144 6.70 -6.65 4.94
C PRO A 144 6.96 -6.17 3.51
N LEU A 145 6.38 -6.83 2.50
CA LEU A 145 6.52 -6.43 1.11
C LEU A 145 5.86 -5.08 0.83
N PHE A 146 4.70 -4.81 1.45
CA PHE A 146 4.06 -3.51 1.35
C PHE A 146 4.88 -2.40 2.05
N CYS A 147 5.53 -2.70 3.18
CA CYS A 147 6.46 -1.77 3.82
C CYS A 147 7.66 -1.44 2.91
N GLN A 148 8.27 -2.47 2.29
CA GLN A 148 9.35 -2.30 1.31
C GLN A 148 8.91 -1.45 0.11
N LEU A 149 7.72 -1.71 -0.43
CA LEU A 149 7.16 -0.95 -1.54
C LEU A 149 6.98 0.55 -1.20
N ASN A 150 6.74 0.86 0.07
CA ASN A 150 6.59 2.23 0.59
C ASN A 150 7.89 2.83 1.13
N ASN A 151 9.04 2.15 0.95
CA ASN A 151 10.34 2.53 1.47
C ASN A 151 10.35 2.78 3.00
N ILE A 152 9.57 1.99 3.74
CA ILE A 152 9.60 1.97 5.20
C ILE A 152 10.75 1.05 5.63
N THR A 153 11.71 1.52 6.43
CA THR A 153 12.97 0.78 6.67
C THR A 153 13.02 0.02 8.00
N ASN A 154 12.28 0.45 9.02
CA ASN A 154 12.30 -0.16 10.35
C ASN A 154 11.20 -1.20 10.62
N TYR A 155 10.48 -1.65 9.57
CA TYR A 155 9.41 -2.68 9.70
C TYR A 155 9.92 -4.05 10.18
N LEU A 156 11.22 -4.32 10.10
CA LEU A 156 11.84 -5.54 10.62
C LEU A 156 11.92 -5.57 12.15
N ASN A 157 11.83 -4.40 12.80
CA ASN A 157 11.85 -4.28 14.25
C ASN A 157 10.46 -4.54 14.87
N ILE A 158 9.44 -4.77 14.03
CA ILE A 158 8.10 -5.11 14.49
C ILE A 158 8.12 -6.55 14.97
N ASP A 159 7.61 -6.76 16.19
CA ASP A 159 7.49 -8.10 16.75
C ASP A 159 6.40 -8.90 16.01
N TYR A 160 6.84 -9.77 15.09
CA TYR A 160 5.94 -10.66 14.36
C TYR A 160 5.28 -11.72 15.25
N THR A 161 5.71 -11.91 16.49
CA THR A 161 5.05 -12.85 17.42
C THR A 161 3.71 -12.32 17.93
N LEU A 162 3.48 -11.00 17.87
CA LEU A 162 2.16 -10.38 18.06
C LEU A 162 1.20 -10.63 16.87
N PHE A 163 1.70 -11.28 15.82
CA PHE A 163 0.92 -11.75 14.68
C PHE A 163 0.59 -13.23 14.88
N SER A 164 0.06 -13.61 16.04
CA SER A 164 -0.54 -14.94 16.27
C SER A 164 -1.77 -15.16 15.40
#